data_AF-C5BGY6-F1
#
_entry.id   AF-C5BGY6-F1
#
_cell.length_a   1.000
_cell.length_b   1.000
_cell.length_c   1.000
_cell.angle_alpha   90.00
_cell.angle_beta   90.00
_cell.angle_gamma   90.00
#
_symmetry.space_group_name_H-M   'P 1'
#
loop_
_entity.id
_entity.type
_entity.pdbx_description
1 polymer ?
#
loop_
_entity_poly.entity_id
_entity_poly.type
_entity_poly.pdbx_seq_one_letter_code
_entity_poly.pdbx_strand_id
1 'polypeptide(L)'
;MNICFQKIINQLLLTYSNKEANLQSINAMNPMLTRYCLNRHMTDLAIGIELLEGVARAMGDYRAADDIQALLTGLCVSDKPPPLLTTVEAH
;
A
#
# COMPACT_ATOMS: atom_id res chain seq x y z
N MET A 1 9.81 4.24 -10.97
CA MET A 1 10.00 3.27 -9.87
C MET A 1 10.61 1.97 -10.38
N ASN A 2 11.56 1.42 -9.63
CA ASN A 2 12.22 0.14 -9.92
C ASN A 2 11.23 -1.05 -9.84
N ILE A 3 11.32 -1.97 -10.80
CA ILE A 3 10.34 -3.04 -11.04
C ILE A 3 10.19 -4.02 -9.86
N CYS A 4 11.26 -4.20 -9.06
CA CYS A 4 11.23 -5.07 -7.89
C CYS A 4 10.38 -4.46 -6.78
N PHE A 5 10.61 -3.18 -6.45
CA PHE A 5 9.79 -2.45 -5.47
C PHE A 5 8.33 -2.40 -5.91
N GLN A 6 8.10 -2.12 -7.18
CA GLN A 6 6.76 -2.06 -7.73
C GLN A 6 5.96 -3.35 -7.58
N LYS A 7 6.58 -4.51 -7.84
CA LYS A 7 5.94 -5.82 -7.66
C LYS A 7 5.53 -6.04 -6.21
N ILE A 8 6.41 -5.71 -5.26
CA ILE A 8 6.14 -5.90 -3.83
C ILE A 8 5.03 -4.96 -3.39
N ILE A 9 5.09 -3.68 -3.77
CA ILE A 9 4.08 -2.67 -3.45
C ILE A 9 2.71 -3.08 -4.02
N ASN A 10 2.66 -3.53 -5.27
CA ASN A 10 1.43 -4.02 -5.88
C ASN A 10 0.86 -5.23 -5.14
N GLN A 11 1.72 -6.14 -4.68
CA GLN A 11 1.28 -7.27 -3.89
C GLN A 11 0.67 -6.82 -2.55
N LEU A 12 1.28 -5.85 -1.87
CA LEU A 12 0.77 -5.29 -0.61
C LEU A 12 -0.59 -4.60 -0.80
N LEU A 13 -0.71 -3.77 -1.84
CA LEU A 13 -1.96 -3.09 -2.20
C LEU A 13 -3.08 -4.08 -2.57
N LEU A 14 -2.75 -5.13 -3.32
CA LEU A 14 -3.70 -6.19 -3.68
C LEU A 14 -4.16 -6.96 -2.44
N THR A 15 -3.24 -7.30 -1.53
CA THR A 15 -3.58 -7.96 -0.26
C THR A 15 -4.53 -7.10 0.58
N TYR A 16 -4.28 -5.79 0.68
CA TYR A 16 -5.21 -4.87 1.34
C TYR A 16 -6.58 -4.88 0.66
N SER A 17 -6.64 -4.72 -0.66
CA SER A 17 -7.90 -4.68 -1.42
C SER A 17 -8.73 -5.95 -1.24
N ASN A 18 -8.09 -7.12 -1.25
CA ASN A 18 -8.77 -8.39 -1.01
C ASN A 18 -9.31 -8.47 0.42
N LYS A 19 -8.54 -7.97 1.41
CA LYS A 19 -8.98 -7.93 2.79
C LYS A 19 -10.15 -6.95 2.98
N GLU A 20 -10.11 -5.80 2.31
CA GLU A 20 -11.18 -4.82 2.30
C GLU A 20 -12.48 -5.44 1.78
N ALA A 21 -12.44 -6.09 0.61
CA ALA A 21 -13.60 -6.77 0.03
C ALA A 21 -14.15 -7.87 0.96
N ASN A 22 -13.27 -8.66 1.58
CA ASN A 22 -13.66 -9.71 2.53
C ASN A 22 -14.30 -9.17 3.82
N LEU A 23 -13.83 -8.02 4.32
CA LEU A 23 -14.41 -7.40 5.51
C LEU A 23 -15.73 -6.69 5.17
N GLN A 24 -15.84 -6.11 3.97
CA GLN A 24 -17.06 -5.50 3.47
C GLN A 24 -18.20 -6.51 3.31
N SER A 25 -17.91 -7.75 2.88
CA SER A 25 -18.92 -8.80 2.77
C SER A 25 -19.50 -9.25 4.13
N ILE A 26 -18.77 -9.04 5.23
CA ILE A 26 -19.18 -9.38 6.61
C ILE A 26 -19.64 -8.12 7.39
N ASN A 27 -19.53 -6.93 6.78
CA ASN A 27 -19.79 -5.62 7.41
C ASN A 27 -21.21 -5.48 7.99
N ALA A 28 -22.19 -6.19 7.42
CA ALA A 28 -23.56 -6.22 7.91
C ALA A 28 -23.69 -6.73 9.36
N MET A 29 -22.71 -7.51 9.85
CA MET A 29 -22.77 -8.11 11.19
C MET A 29 -22.13 -7.24 12.28
N ASN A 30 -21.05 -6.50 11.96
CA ASN A 30 -20.36 -5.64 12.95
C ASN A 30 -19.54 -4.52 12.27
N PRO A 31 -20.15 -3.35 12.00
CA PRO A 31 -19.49 -2.24 11.32
C PRO A 31 -18.29 -1.66 12.08
N MET A 32 -18.35 -1.65 13.42
CA MET A 32 -17.23 -1.15 14.24
C MET A 32 -16.01 -2.05 14.12
N LEU A 33 -16.20 -3.37 14.19
CA LEU A 33 -15.11 -4.32 14.04
C LEU A 33 -14.52 -4.28 12.64
N THR A 34 -15.35 -4.17 11.60
CA THR A 34 -14.89 -3.98 10.21
C THR A 34 -14.01 -2.75 10.08
N ARG A 35 -14.46 -1.60 10.62
CA ARG A 35 -13.68 -0.36 10.58
C ARG A 35 -12.36 -0.47 11.34
N TYR A 36 -12.37 -1.09 12.53
CA TYR A 36 -11.14 -1.32 13.30
C TYR A 36 -10.13 -2.19 12.54
N CYS A 37 -10.60 -3.29 11.93
CA CYS A 37 -9.76 -4.18 11.14
C CYS A 37 -9.18 -3.48 9.89
N LEU A 38 -9.99 -2.69 9.19
CA LEU A 38 -9.52 -1.91 8.02
C LEU A 38 -8.45 -0.90 8.42
N ASN A 39 -8.67 -0.14 9.50
CA ASN A 39 -7.68 0.81 10.01
C ASN A 39 -6.37 0.11 10.36
N ARG A 40 -6.43 -1.03 11.05
CA ARG A 40 -5.23 -1.81 11.38
C ARG A 40 -4.48 -2.27 10.12
N HIS A 41 -5.19 -2.80 9.13
CA HIS A 41 -4.58 -3.22 7.87
C HIS A 41 -3.98 -2.05 7.07
N MET A 42 -4.59 -0.86 7.15
CA MET A 42 -4.05 0.35 6.53
C MET A 42 -2.74 0.78 7.21
N THR A 43 -2.68 0.68 8.54
CA THR A 43 -1.43 0.91 9.30
C THR A 43 -0.35 -0.09 8.93
N ASP A 44 -0.68 -1.39 8.88
CA ASP A 44 0.28 -2.44 8.49
C ASP A 44 0.81 -2.22 7.06
N LEU A 45 -0.07 -1.80 6.14
CA LEU A 45 0.31 -1.43 4.77
C LEU A 45 1.27 -0.23 4.77
N ALA A 46 0.96 0.85 5.48
CA ALA A 46 1.80 2.05 5.55
C ALA A 46 3.21 1.72 6.08
N ILE A 47 3.30 0.93 7.15
CA ILE A 47 4.58 0.45 7.70
C ILE A 47 5.35 -0.38 6.65
N GLY A 48 4.66 -1.27 5.94
CA GLY A 48 5.28 -2.06 4.87
C GLY A 48 5.87 -1.21 3.75
N ILE A 49 5.17 -0.14 3.35
CA ILE A 49 5.65 0.81 2.34
C ILE A 49 6.83 1.64 2.86
N GLU A 50 6.79 2.11 4.10
CA GLU A 50 7.89 2.84 4.75
C GLU A 50 9.17 2.00 4.81
N LEU A 51 9.07 0.71 5.14
CA LEU A 51 10.23 -0.18 5.13
C LEU A 51 10.85 -0.32 3.73
N LEU A 52 10.04 -0.35 2.67
CA LEU A 52 10.54 -0.41 1.30
C LEU A 52 11.24 0.88 0.89
N GLU A 53 10.79 2.03 1.39
CA GLU A 53 11.43 3.33 1.20
C GLU A 53 12.86 3.30 1.79
N GLY A 54 13.00 2.83 3.03
CA GLY A 54 14.29 2.68 3.69
C GLY A 54 15.23 1.72 2.95
N VAL A 55 14.69 0.63 2.41
CA VAL A 55 15.46 -0.31 1.58
C VAL A 55 15.92 0.35 0.27
N ALA A 56 15.08 1.14 -0.40
CA ALA A 56 15.44 1.86 -1.60
C ALA A 56 16.57 2.87 -1.33
N ARG A 57 16.49 3.64 -0.23
CA ARG A 57 17.58 4.53 0.19
C ARG A 57 18.87 3.78 0.48
N ALA A 58 18.79 2.66 1.22
CA ALA A 58 19.97 1.87 1.58
C ALA A 58 20.69 1.29 0.35
N MET A 59 19.94 1.00 -0.74
CA MET A 59 20.51 0.57 -2.02
C MET A 59 21.02 1.73 -2.90
N GLY A 60 20.83 2.99 -2.47
CA GLY A 60 21.16 4.18 -3.26
C GLY A 60 20.17 4.47 -4.40
N ASP A 61 19.03 3.78 -4.45
CA ASP A 61 17.95 4.02 -5.42
C ASP A 61 17.01 5.12 -4.91
N TYR A 62 17.55 6.34 -4.82
CA TYR A 62 16.82 7.50 -4.28
C TYR A 62 15.57 7.85 -5.11
N ARG A 63 15.58 7.57 -6.42
CA ARG A 63 14.40 7.77 -7.27
C ARG A 63 13.27 6.83 -6.87
N ALA A 64 13.57 5.54 -6.63
CA ALA A 64 12.57 4.64 -6.09
C ALA A 64 12.12 5.05 -4.69
N ALA A 65 13.03 5.51 -3.83
CA ALA A 65 12.66 6.00 -2.49
C ALA A 65 11.69 7.18 -2.55
N ASP A 66 11.93 8.17 -3.42
CA ASP A 66 11.03 9.32 -3.59
C ASP A 66 9.66 8.90 -4.14
N ASP A 67 9.62 7.98 -5.12
CA ASP A 67 8.38 7.40 -5.64
C ASP A 67 7.58 6.68 -4.51
N ILE A 68 8.27 5.92 -3.65
CA ILE A 68 7.67 5.20 -2.53
C ILE A 68 7.21 6.17 -1.43
N GLN A 69 7.96 7.23 -1.16
CA GLN A 69 7.60 8.26 -0.19
C GLN A 69 6.35 9.05 -0.63
N ALA A 70 6.22 9.32 -1.92
CA ALA A 70 5.01 9.93 -2.49
C ALA A 70 3.78 9.02 -2.30
N LEU A 71 3.95 7.71 -2.52
CA LEU A 71 2.91 6.71 -2.26
C LEU A 71 2.52 6.67 -0.77
N LEU A 72 3.50 6.62 0.13
CA LEU A 72 3.27 6.61 1.58
C LEU A 72 2.51 7.87 2.03
N THR A 73 2.89 9.03 1.50
CA THR A 73 2.16 10.28 1.76
C THR A 73 0.72 10.16 1.30
N GLY A 74 0.47 9.64 0.10
CA GLY A 74 -0.87 9.38 -0.43
C GLY A 74 -1.70 8.43 0.45
N LEU A 75 -1.07 7.42 1.06
CA LEU A 75 -1.73 6.53 2.04
C LEU A 75 -2.13 7.27 3.32
N CYS A 76 -1.32 8.20 3.80
CA CYS A 76 -1.58 8.93 5.05
C CYS A 76 -2.72 9.97 4.93
N VAL A 77 -2.94 10.55 3.75
CA VAL A 77 -4.02 11.54 3.52
C VAL A 77 -5.32 10.94 3.01
N SER A 78 -5.34 9.65 2.66
CA SER A 78 -6.51 9.00 2.06
C SER A 78 -7.08 7.91 2.96
N ASP A 79 -8.41 7.84 3.07
CA ASP A 79 -9.11 6.71 3.71
C ASP A 79 -8.99 5.40 2.91
N LYS A 80 -8.46 5.48 1.69
CA LYS A 80 -8.28 4.33 0.80
C LYS A 80 -6.91 4.34 0.14
N PRO A 81 -6.25 3.18 -0.02
CA PRO A 81 -5.02 3.11 -0.77
C PRO A 81 -5.20 3.59 -2.21
N PRO A 82 -4.18 4.24 -2.79
CA PRO A 82 -4.15 4.52 -4.21
C PRO A 82 -4.20 3.21 -5.02
N PRO A 83 -4.69 3.27 -6.28
CA PRO A 83 -4.76 2.09 -7.12
C PRO A 83 -3.38 1.46 -7.32
N LEU A 84 -3.36 0.17 -7.69
CA LEU A 84 -2.15 -0.55 -8.03
C LEU A 84 -1.28 0.28 -8.98
N LEU A 85 0.01 0.35 -8.69
CA LEU A 85 0.97 1.04 -9.53
C LEU A 85 1.12 0.20 -10.81
N THR A 86 0.33 0.50 -11.83
CA THR A 86 0.49 -0.08 -13.15
C THR A 86 1.73 0.55 -13.78
N THR A 87 2.81 -0.22 -13.91
CA THR A 87 3.87 0.10 -14.86
C THR A 87 3.26 0.02 -16.25
N VAL A 88 3.03 1.17 -16.85
CA VAL A 88 3.22 1.28 -18.29
C VAL A 88 4.65 1.78 -18.44
N GLU A 89 5.58 0.87 -18.68
CA GLU A 89 6.78 1.23 -19.44
C GLU A 89 6.58 0.66 -20.84
N ALA A 90 6.11 1.54 -21.73
CA ALA A 90 6.46 1.46 -23.13
C ALA A 90 7.94 1.85 -23.22
N HIS A 91 8.81 0.91 -23.60
CA HIS A 91 9.95 1.09 -24.50
C HIS A 91 10.43 -0.27 -24.98
#